data_AF-A0AAW9W8U7-F1
#
_entry.id   AF-A0AAW9W8U7-F1
#
_cell.length_a   1.000
_cell.length_b   1.000
_cell.length_c   1.000
_cell.angle_alpha   90.00
_cell.angle_beta   90.00
_cell.angle_gamma   90.00
#
_symmetry.space_group_name_H-M   'P 1'
#
loop_
_entity.id
_entity.type
_entity.pdbx_description
1 polymer ?
#
loop_
_entity_poly.entity_id
_entity_poly.type
_entity_poly.pdbx_seq_one_letter_code
_entity_poly.pdbx_strand_id
1 'polypeptide(L)' 'IMELLQLLDAAKRASPSEIIVVLPYYGYARQDKKEGKHHRGPIGAKLVADLINTAAGRRFTSVIAIDLHAEAIEGFFDVG' A
#
# COMPACT_ATOMS: atom_id res chain seq x y z
N ILE A 1 -1.93 3.37 9.52
CA ILE A 1 -0.87 3.58 8.48
C ILE A 1 0.50 3.71 9.12
N MET A 2 0.79 4.73 9.93
CA MET A 2 2.15 4.99 10.42
C MET A 2 2.80 3.83 11.18
N GLU A 3 2.04 3.17 12.06
CA GLU A 3 2.51 2.00 12.81
C GLU A 3 2.90 0.84 11.88
N LEU A 4 2.08 0.54 10.86
CA LEU A 4 2.43 -0.44 9.83
C LEU A 4 3.74 -0.08 9.13
N LEU A 5 3.94 1.18 8.74
CA LEU A 5 5.18 1.60 8.07
C LEU A 5 6.41 1.44 8.98
N GLN A 6 6.27 1.69 10.28
CA GLN A 6 7.35 1.46 11.26
C GLN A 6 7.66 -0.02 11.42
N LEU A 7 6.64 -0.89 11.46
CA LEU A 7 6.81 -2.35 11.49
C LEU A 7 7.50 -2.86 10.23
N LEU A 8 7.11 -2.36 9.06
CA LEU A 8 7.75 -2.71 7.79
C LEU A 8 9.21 -2.26 7.74
N ASP A 9 9.53 -1.06 8.21
CA ASP A 9 10.92 -0.59 8.27
C ASP A 9 11.76 -1.44 9.24
N ALA A 10 11.22 -1.77 10.41
CA ALA A 10 11.87 -2.65 11.37
C ALA A 10 12.09 -4.06 10.81
N ALA A 11 11.06 -4.64 10.19
CA ALA A 11 11.14 -5.95 9.54
C ALA A 11 12.19 -5.94 8.42
N LYS A 12 12.17 -4.95 7.52
CA LYS A 12 13.17 -4.79 6.46
C LYS A 12 14.60 -4.77 7.01
N ARG A 13 14.85 -4.08 8.12
CA ARG A 13 16.17 -4.02 8.79
C ARG A 13 16.60 -5.35 9.41
N ALA A 14 15.64 -6.18 9.82
CA ALA A 14 15.90 -7.54 10.30
C ALA A 14 16.31 -8.50 9.16
N SER A 15 16.34 -8.04 7.90
CA SER A 15 16.79 -8.80 6.72
C SER A 15 16.05 -10.13 6.48
N PRO A 16 14.69 -10.13 6.47
CA PRO A 16 13.92 -11.34 6.17
C PRO A 16 14.14 -11.78 4.72
N SER A 17 13.78 -13.03 4.43
CA SER A 17 13.69 -13.54 3.06
C SER A 17 12.57 -12.84 2.27
N GLU A 18 11.43 -12.62 2.92
CA GLU A 18 10.21 -12.06 2.32
C GLU A 18 9.41 -11.25 3.34
N ILE A 19 8.60 -10.32 2.83
CA ILE A 19 7.63 -9.51 3.57
C ILE A 19 6.31 -9.60 2.83
N ILE A 20 5.32 -10.19 3.50
CA ILE A 20 3.94 -10.31 3.02
C ILE A 20 3.08 -9.38 3.89
N VAL A 21 2.41 -8.43 3.25
CA VAL A 21 1.60 -7.43 3.96
C VAL A 21 0.14 -7.86 3.93
N VAL A 22 -0.43 -8.17 5.09
CA VAL A 22 -1.85 -8.53 5.22
C VAL A 22 -2.64 -7.31 5.69
N LEU A 23 -3.58 -6.85 4.87
CA LEU A 23 -4.40 -5.66 5.08
C LEU A 23 -5.88 -6.06 5.09
N PRO A 24 -6.44 -6.46 6.26
CA PRO A 24 -7.86 -6.80 6.35
C PRO A 24 -8.79 -5.65 5.94
N TYR A 25 -8.29 -4.42 6.04
CA TYR A 25 -8.96 -3.22 5.55
C TYR A 25 -7.94 -2.28 4.91
N TYR A 26 -8.16 -1.94 3.65
CA TYR A 26 -7.32 -0.98 2.94
C TYR A 26 -7.83 0.46 3.16
N GLY A 27 -7.19 1.17 4.10
CA GLY A 27 -7.47 2.58 4.33
C GLY A 27 -7.26 3.41 3.06
N TYR A 28 -8.07 4.45 2.88
CA TYR A 28 -8.07 5.30 1.68
C TYR A 28 -8.49 4.62 0.37
N ALA A 29 -9.01 3.37 0.40
CA ALA A 29 -9.47 2.67 -0.80
C ALA A 29 -10.50 3.45 -1.64
N ARG A 30 -11.31 4.32 -1.02
CA ARG A 30 -12.28 5.17 -1.73
C ARG A 30 -11.66 6.36 -2.48
N GLN A 31 -10.36 6.62 -2.28
CA GLN A 31 -9.59 7.65 -2.99
C GLN A 31 -8.70 6.99 -4.05
N ASP A 32 -9.30 6.13 -4.88
CA ASP A 32 -8.66 5.36 -5.97
C ASP A 32 -8.49 6.17 -7.26
N LYS A 33 -9.13 7.32 -7.37
CA LYS A 33 -9.02 8.25 -8.49
C LYS A 33 -9.09 9.69 -8.03
N LYS A 34 -8.81 10.63 -8.94
CA LYS A 34 -9.05 12.06 -8.69
C LYS A 34 -10.55 12.29 -8.56
N GLU A 35 -11.01 12.64 -7.36
CA GLU A 35 -12.40 12.97 -7.12
C GLU A 35 -12.69 14.48 -7.31
N GLY A 36 -13.89 14.78 -7.83
CA GLY A 36 -14.43 16.15 -7.93
C GLY A 36 -14.10 16.90 -9.24
N LYS A 37 -14.68 18.11 -9.38
CA LYS A 37 -14.53 18.98 -10.57
C LYS A 37 -13.13 19.57 -10.74
N HIS A 38 -12.32 19.55 -9.68
CA HIS A 38 -10.97 20.10 -9.68
C HIS A 38 -9.95 18.96 -9.72
N HIS A 39 -9.22 18.84 -10.84
CA HIS A 39 -8.22 17.78 -11.15
C HIS A 39 -6.96 17.77 -10.24
N ARG A 40 -7.02 18.38 -9.06
CA ARG A 40 -5.91 18.58 -8.12
C ARG A 40 -6.05 17.79 -6.81
N GLY A 41 -7.08 16.95 -6.70
CA GLY A 41 -7.23 16.05 -5.55
C GLY A 41 -6.14 14.98 -5.51
N PRO A 42 -5.76 14.50 -4.31
CA PRO A 42 -4.84 13.39 -4.16
C PRO A 42 -5.49 12.07 -4.61
N ILE A 43 -4.66 11.09 -4.97
CA ILE A 43 -5.07 9.69 -5.13
C ILE A 43 -4.55 8.95 -3.89
N GLY A 44 -5.32 9.01 -2.80
CA GLY A 44 -4.90 8.51 -1.49
C GLY A 44 -4.56 7.02 -1.48
N ALA A 45 -5.34 6.21 -2.21
CA ALA A 45 -5.09 4.77 -2.35
C ALA A 45 -3.73 4.49 -3.01
N LYS A 46 -3.32 5.29 -4.01
CA LYS A 46 -2.01 5.14 -4.68
C LYS A 46 -0.87 5.54 -3.76
N LEU A 47 -1.02 6.66 -3.05
CA LEU A 47 -0.02 7.13 -2.09
C LEU A 47 0.24 6.09 -0.99
N VAL A 48 -0.81 5.48 -0.44
CA VAL A 48 -0.66 4.43 0.58
C VAL A 48 0.10 3.22 0.04
N ALA A 49 -0.19 2.78 -1.19
CA ALA A 49 0.52 1.68 -1.82
C ALA A 49 2.01 2.02 -2.00
N ASP A 50 2.32 3.23 -2.48
CA ASP A 50 3.70 3.70 -2.67
C ASP A 50 4.50 3.76 -1.36
N LEU A 51 3.84 4.19 -0.27
CA LEU A 51 4.45 4.20 1.05
C LEU A 51 4.73 2.79 1.57
N ILE A 52 3.81 1.83 1.35
CA ILE A 52 4.01 0.43 1.72
C ILE A 52 5.15 -0.18 0.91
N ASN A 53 5.16 0.01 -0.42
CA ASN A 53 6.23 -0.46 -1.30
C ASN A 53 7.60 0.06 -0.84
N THR A 54 7.67 1.35 -0.51
CA THR A 54 8.91 2.00 -0.06
C THR A 54 9.35 1.51 1.31
N ALA A 55 8.41 1.34 2.26
CA ALA A 55 8.72 0.88 3.61
C ALA A 55 9.20 -0.57 3.64
N ALA A 56 8.56 -1.46 2.89
CA ALA A 56 8.91 -2.88 2.79
C ALA A 56 10.16 -3.12 1.90
N GLY A 57 10.37 -2.29 0.88
CA GLY A 57 11.56 -2.33 0.02
C GLY A 57 11.69 -3.64 -0.77
N ARG A 58 12.93 -4.05 -1.07
CA ARG A 58 13.23 -5.23 -1.94
C ARG A 58 12.78 -6.59 -1.40
N ARG A 59 12.30 -6.65 -0.15
CA ARG A 59 11.77 -7.88 0.43
C ARG A 59 10.25 -7.97 0.29
N PHE A 60 9.62 -6.98 -0.34
CA PHE A 60 8.18 -6.93 -0.50
C PHE A 60 7.71 -7.86 -1.60
N THR A 61 7.02 -8.94 -1.21
CA THR A 61 6.73 -10.04 -2.13
C THR A 61 5.25 -10.19 -2.43
N SER A 62 4.36 -9.75 -1.54
CA SER A 62 2.90 -9.87 -1.75
C SER A 62 2.10 -8.96 -0.82
N VAL A 63 0.88 -8.64 -1.26
CA VAL A 63 -0.18 -8.04 -0.44
C VAL A 63 -1.38 -8.96 -0.43
N ILE A 64 -1.96 -9.17 0.75
CA ILE A 64 -3.25 -9.83 0.90
C ILE A 64 -4.20 -8.78 1.45
N ALA A 65 -5.18 -8.36 0.66
CA ALA A 65 -6.22 -7.43 1.06
C ALA A 65 -7.60 -8.07 0.95
N ILE A 66 -8.55 -7.60 1.76
CA ILE A 66 -9.96 -8.03 1.71
C ILE A 66 -10.82 -6.85 1.26
N ASP A 67 -11.76 -7.11 0.34
CA ASP A 67 -12.79 -6.18 -0.13
C ASP A 67 -12.26 -4.78 -0.50
N LEU A 68 -11.34 -4.74 -1.48
CA LEU A 68 -10.90 -3.48 -2.06
C LEU A 68 -12.10 -2.74 -2.67
N HIS A 69 -12.16 -1.42 -2.44
CA HIS A 69 -13.23 -0.58 -2.98
C HIS A 69 -13.29 -0.60 -4.51
N ALA A 70 -12.13 -0.75 -5.15
CA ALA A 70 -11.97 -0.89 -6.58
C ALA A 70 -10.83 -1.87 -6.88
N GLU A 71 -11.04 -2.80 -7.80
CA GLU A 71 -10.03 -3.79 -8.23
C GLU A 71 -8.77 -3.13 -8.80
N ALA A 72 -8.91 -1.94 -9.40
CA ALA A 72 -7.78 -1.17 -9.95
C ALA A 72 -6.70 -0.81 -8.91
N ILE A 73 -7.03 -0.84 -7.61
CA ILE A 73 -6.09 -0.61 -6.52
C ILE A 73 -4.98 -1.68 -6.50
N GLU A 74 -5.25 -2.90 -6.97
CA GLU A 74 -4.23 -3.95 -7.08
C GLU A 74 -3.04 -3.49 -7.94
N GLY A 75 -3.32 -2.79 -9.04
CA GLY A 75 -2.31 -2.23 -9.93
C GLY A 75 -1.51 -1.05 -9.35
N PHE A 76 -1.80 -0.61 -8.12
CA PHE A 76 -1.02 0.44 -7.45
C PHE A 76 0.21 -0.11 -6.72
N PHE A 77 0.23 -1.40 -6.41
CA PHE A 77 1.35 -2.06 -5.76
C PHE A 77 2.39 -2.50 -6.81
N ASP A 78 3.65 -2.19 -6.51
CA ASP A 78 4.79 -2.66 -7.30
C ASP A 78 5.42 -3.79 -6.52
N VAL A 79 4.94 -5.00 -6.80
CA VAL A 79 5.34 -6.24 -6.13
C VAL A 79 6.36 -6.94 -7.03
N GLY A 80 7.60 -7.10 -6.56
CA GLY A 80 8.70 -7.67 -7.35
C GLY A 80 9.98 -7.89 -6.58
#